data_AF-A0A4R3U324-F1
#
_entry.id   AF-A0A4R3U324-F1
#
_cell.length_a   1.000
_cell.length_b   1.000
_cell.length_c   1.000
_cell.angle_alpha   90.00
_cell.angle_beta   90.00
_cell.angle_gamma   90.00
#
_symmetry.space_group_name_H-M   'P 1'
#
loop_
_entity.id
_entity.type
_entity.pdbx_description
1 polymer ?
#
loop_
_entity_poly.entity_id
_entity_poly.type
_entity_poly.pdbx_seq_one_letter_code
_entity_poly.pdbx_strand_id
1 'polypeptide(L)'
;MQLPLQPRLSDYRGSDPKKRRKADEHNAMAQRVVDHINTLIANDQAAMQQYLWYSVARDLKLTVEQVESAVMYGGHNGITVGVSEEGRRALAAYKK
;
A
#
# COMPACT_ATOMS: atom_id res chain seq x y z
N MET A 1 4.84 7.48 10.96
CA MET A 1 4.51 6.43 9.98
C MET A 1 5.78 5.65 9.72
N GLN A 2 5.73 4.32 9.72
CA GLN A 2 6.91 3.48 9.48
C GLN A 2 7.03 3.15 7.99
N LEU A 3 8.25 3.22 7.46
CA LEU A 3 8.59 2.79 6.10
C LEU A 3 9.43 1.50 6.18
N PRO A 4 9.22 0.53 5.26
CA PRO A 4 8.22 0.53 4.19
C PRO A 4 6.78 0.46 4.73
N LEU A 5 5.84 1.00 3.97
CA LEU A 5 4.42 0.87 4.28
C LEU A 5 4.05 -0.61 4.36
N GLN A 6 3.11 -0.93 5.25
CA GLN A 6 2.59 -2.28 5.45
C GLN A 6 1.15 -2.38 4.93
N PRO A 7 0.78 -3.49 4.27
CA PRO A 7 -0.59 -3.71 3.80
C PRO A 7 -1.55 -3.93 4.96
N ARG A 8 -2.80 -3.52 4.76
CA ARG A 8 -3.91 -3.84 5.65
C ARG A 8 -4.50 -5.19 5.26
N LEU A 9 -4.03 -6.23 5.93
CA LEU A 9 -4.46 -7.60 5.69
C LEU A 9 -5.77 -7.92 6.43
N SER A 10 -6.61 -8.74 5.80
CA SER A 10 -7.71 -9.45 6.44
C SER A 10 -7.17 -10.63 7.24
N ASP A 11 -7.64 -10.74 8.48
CA ASP A 11 -7.25 -11.75 9.47
C ASP A 11 -8.26 -12.90 9.59
N TYR A 12 -9.17 -13.05 8.63
CA TYR A 12 -10.21 -14.08 8.68
C TYR A 12 -9.60 -15.49 8.69
N ARG A 13 -9.70 -16.15 9.85
CA ARG A 13 -9.21 -17.54 10.09
C ARG A 13 -10.34 -18.56 10.28
N GLY A 14 -11.59 -18.17 10.01
CA GLY A 14 -12.74 -19.05 10.21
C GLY A 14 -12.82 -20.18 9.18
N SER A 15 -13.74 -21.12 9.41
CA SER A 15 -13.88 -22.33 8.61
C SER A 15 -14.63 -22.15 7.28
N ASP A 16 -15.27 -21.00 7.04
CA ASP A 16 -16.00 -20.75 5.78
C ASP A 16 -15.03 -20.58 4.59
N PRO A 17 -15.01 -21.52 3.63
CA PRO A 17 -14.05 -21.48 2.53
C PRO A 17 -14.23 -20.25 1.62
N LYS A 18 -15.46 -19.73 1.49
CA LYS A 18 -15.74 -18.55 0.65
C LYS A 18 -15.15 -17.30 1.27
N LYS A 19 -15.27 -17.14 2.59
CA LYS A 19 -14.69 -16.01 3.32
C LYS A 19 -13.17 -16.08 3.36
N ARG A 20 -12.59 -17.28 3.53
CA ARG A 20 -11.15 -17.49 3.42
C ARG A 20 -10.61 -17.07 2.06
N ARG A 21 -11.23 -17.54 0.97
CA ARG A 21 -10.80 -17.15 -0.38
C ARG A 21 -10.84 -15.64 -0.60
N LYS A 22 -11.91 -14.97 -0.15
CA LYS A 22 -12.01 -13.49 -0.23
C LYS A 22 -10.92 -12.79 0.58
N ALA A 23 -10.56 -13.31 1.75
CA ALA A 23 -9.47 -12.77 2.56
C ALA A 23 -8.12 -12.95 1.85
N ASP A 24 -7.86 -14.11 1.25
CA ASP A 24 -6.64 -14.37 0.49
C ASP A 24 -6.54 -13.45 -0.75
N GLU A 25 -7.64 -13.30 -1.50
CA GLU A 25 -7.75 -12.38 -2.64
C GLU A 25 -7.49 -10.92 -2.22
N HIS A 26 -8.10 -10.48 -1.11
CA HIS A 26 -7.87 -9.14 -0.55
C HIS A 26 -6.41 -8.95 -0.11
N ASN A 27 -5.82 -9.93 0.57
CA ASN A 27 -4.45 -9.85 1.08
C ASN A 27 -3.43 -9.76 -0.06
N ALA A 28 -3.61 -10.54 -1.12
CA ALA A 28 -2.77 -10.47 -2.31
C ALA A 28 -2.90 -9.10 -3.01
N MET A 29 -4.12 -8.58 -3.11
CA MET A 29 -4.38 -7.24 -3.64
C MET A 29 -3.72 -6.15 -2.78
N ALA A 30 -3.87 -6.24 -1.46
CA ALA A 30 -3.34 -5.25 -0.53
C ALA A 30 -1.80 -5.19 -0.56
N GLN A 31 -1.15 -6.36 -0.61
CA GLN A 31 0.29 -6.45 -0.79
C GLN A 31 0.75 -5.77 -2.08
N ARG A 32 0.09 -6.06 -3.21
CA ARG A 32 0.41 -5.45 -4.51
C ARG A 32 0.24 -3.93 -4.50
N VAL A 33 -0.80 -3.40 -3.85
CA VAL A 33 -1.01 -1.96 -3.71
C VAL A 33 0.13 -1.32 -2.93
N VAL A 34 0.47 -1.88 -1.77
CA VAL A 34 1.52 -1.33 -0.91
C VAL A 34 2.90 -1.44 -1.55
N ASP A 35 3.21 -2.53 -2.24
CA ASP A 35 4.48 -2.67 -2.97
C ASP A 35 4.62 -1.63 -4.07
N HIS A 36 3.53 -1.31 -4.77
CA HIS A 36 3.51 -0.23 -5.77
C HIS A 36 3.80 1.12 -5.12
N ILE A 37 3.12 1.45 -4.03
CA ILE A 37 3.34 2.72 -3.32
C ILE A 37 4.77 2.80 -2.76
N ASN A 38 5.28 1.73 -2.15
CA ASN A 38 6.66 1.68 -1.66
C ASN A 38 7.67 1.86 -2.81
N THR A 39 7.39 1.31 -3.99
CA THR A 39 8.19 1.54 -5.20
C THR A 39 8.18 3.02 -5.60
N LEU A 40 7.01 3.67 -5.58
CA LEU A 40 6.92 5.11 -5.87
C LEU A 40 7.74 5.94 -4.85
N ILE A 41 7.63 5.61 -3.55
CA ILE A 41 8.36 6.31 -2.48
C ILE A 41 9.87 6.13 -2.62
N ALA A 42 10.32 4.90 -2.94
CA ALA A 42 11.74 4.58 -3.10
C ALA A 42 12.40 5.36 -4.24
N ASN A 43 11.64 5.68 -5.29
CA ASN A 43 12.14 6.34 -6.50
C ASN A 43 12.01 7.87 -6.48
N ASP A 44 11.10 8.45 -5.70
CA ASP A 44 11.00 9.90 -5.51
C ASP A 44 12.01 10.39 -4.45
N GLN A 45 12.85 11.38 -4.75
CA GLN A 45 13.86 11.93 -3.81
C GLN A 45 13.31 12.99 -2.83
N ALA A 46 12.08 13.46 -3.00
CA ALA A 46 11.50 14.46 -2.11
C ALA A 46 11.35 13.92 -0.67
N ALA A 47 11.64 14.78 0.32
CA ALA A 47 11.51 14.43 1.74
C ALA A 47 10.04 14.35 2.20
N MET A 48 9.14 15.05 1.52
CA MET A 48 7.70 14.99 1.72
C MET A 48 7.04 14.61 0.41
N GLN A 49 6.25 13.55 0.41
CA GLN A 49 5.67 12.95 -0.78
C GLN A 49 4.17 12.75 -0.60
N GLN A 50 3.41 12.86 -1.67
CA GLN A 50 1.96 12.69 -1.64
C GLN A 50 1.50 11.76 -2.77
N TYR A 51 0.69 10.77 -2.41
CA TYR A 51 0.13 9.81 -3.35
C TYR A 51 -1.39 9.78 -3.23
N LEU A 52 -2.07 10.08 -4.33
CA LEU A 52 -3.53 10.06 -4.41
C LEU A 52 -4.03 8.66 -4.78
N TRP A 53 -5.07 8.18 -4.11
CA TRP A 53 -5.66 6.85 -4.36
C TRP A 53 -6.13 6.69 -5.79
N TYR A 54 -6.72 7.73 -6.39
CA TYR A 54 -7.12 7.69 -7.80
C TYR A 54 -5.95 7.38 -8.75
N SER A 55 -4.76 7.92 -8.49
CA SER A 55 -3.59 7.67 -9.35
C SER A 55 -3.09 6.24 -9.19
N VAL A 56 -2.99 5.75 -7.96
CA VAL A 56 -2.60 4.36 -7.66
C VAL A 56 -3.61 3.36 -8.23
N ALA A 57 -4.91 3.64 -8.09
CA ALA A 57 -6.00 2.83 -8.60
C ALA A 57 -5.92 2.71 -10.13
N ARG A 58 -5.70 3.84 -10.83
CA ARG A 58 -5.49 3.86 -12.28
C ARG A 58 -4.30 3.00 -12.70
N ASP A 59 -3.16 3.15 -12.05
CA ASP A 59 -1.92 2.43 -12.41
C ASP A 59 -2.06 0.91 -12.22
N LEU A 60 -2.81 0.49 -11.19
CA LEU A 60 -3.01 -0.94 -10.88
C LEU A 60 -4.28 -1.55 -11.50
N LYS A 61 -5.11 -0.74 -12.15
CA LYS A 61 -6.44 -1.10 -12.66
C LYS A 61 -7.38 -1.61 -11.56
N LEU A 62 -7.41 -0.90 -10.44
CA LEU A 62 -8.26 -1.15 -9.28
C LEU A 62 -9.26 0.01 -9.11
N THR A 63 -10.22 -0.14 -8.20
CA THR A 63 -11.04 0.99 -7.75
C THR A 63 -10.33 1.76 -6.63
N VAL A 64 -10.79 2.99 -6.35
CA VAL A 64 -10.24 3.82 -5.27
C VAL A 64 -10.48 3.15 -3.91
N GLU A 65 -11.65 2.57 -3.71
CA GLU A 65 -12.04 1.89 -2.47
C GLU A 65 -11.16 0.66 -2.22
N GLN A 66 -10.79 -0.08 -3.28
CA GLN A 66 -9.86 -1.20 -3.17
C GLN A 66 -8.48 -0.73 -2.68
N VAL A 67 -7.96 0.37 -3.23
CA VAL A 67 -6.69 0.96 -2.80
C VAL A 67 -6.77 1.48 -1.36
N GLU A 68 -7.83 2.21 -1.01
CA GLU A 68 -8.05 2.71 0.34
C GLU A 68 -8.14 1.57 1.36
N SER A 69 -8.82 0.48 1.02
CA SER A 69 -8.96 -0.70 1.90
C SER A 69 -7.64 -1.46 2.12
N ALA A 70 -6.68 -1.29 1.21
CA ALA A 70 -5.40 -2.00 1.20
C ALA A 70 -4.31 -1.34 2.05
N VAL A 71 -4.42 -0.03 2.34
CA VAL A 71 -3.36 0.72 3.03
C VAL A 71 -3.76 0.97 4.48
N MET A 72 -2.82 0.74 5.41
CA MET A 72 -3.06 0.92 6.85
C MET A 72 -3.13 2.40 7.26
N TYR A 73 -2.44 3.27 6.53
CA TYR A 73 -2.29 4.68 6.85
C TYR A 73 -2.68 5.54 5.64
N GLY A 74 -3.51 6.56 5.85
CA GLY A 74 -3.90 7.50 4.80
C GLY A 74 -5.20 8.21 5.15
N GLY A 75 -5.47 9.29 4.43
CA GLY A 75 -6.77 9.94 4.43
C GLY A 75 -7.68 9.36 3.35
N HIS A 76 -8.85 9.97 3.20
CA HIS A 76 -9.86 9.51 2.25
C HIS A 76 -9.40 9.54 0.78
N ASN A 77 -8.51 10.47 0.40
CA ASN A 77 -8.10 10.68 -0.98
C ASN A 77 -6.67 10.22 -1.30
N GLY A 78 -5.89 9.85 -0.29
CA GLY A 78 -4.48 9.58 -0.47
C GLY A 78 -3.69 9.54 0.83
N ILE A 79 -2.38 9.46 0.68
CA ILE A 79 -1.42 9.45 1.78
C ILE A 79 -0.34 10.51 1.55
N THR A 80 0.04 11.19 2.63
CA THR A 80 1.22 12.05 2.68
C THR A 80 2.27 11.37 3.55
N VAL A 81 3.49 11.27 3.05
CA VAL A 81 4.59 10.52 3.67
C VAL A 81 5.78 11.45 3.82
N GLY A 82 6.27 11.59 5.06
CA GLY A 82 7.59 12.14 5.33
C GLY A 82 8.64 11.03 5.29
N VAL A 83 9.67 11.16 4.46
CA VAL A 83 10.70 10.15 4.24
C VAL A 83 11.99 10.57 4.93
N SER A 84 12.37 9.86 6.00
CA SER A 84 13.66 10.01 6.67
C SER A 84 14.76 9.19 5.99
N GLU A 85 16.02 9.47 6.32
CA GLU A 85 17.18 8.67 5.85
C GLU A 85 17.08 7.18 6.23
N GLU A 86 16.57 6.87 7.42
CA GLU A 86 16.32 5.49 7.82
C GLU A 86 15.23 4.84 6.94
N GLY A 87 14.15 5.58 6.68
CA GLY A 87 13.10 5.15 5.74
C GLY A 87 13.64 4.91 4.33
N ARG A 88 14.55 5.76 3.85
CA ARG A 88 15.26 5.57 2.56
C ARG A 88 16.01 4.25 2.51
N ARG A 89 16.77 3.94 3.56
CA ARG A 89 17.53 2.68 3.64
C ARG A 89 16.60 1.47 3.67
N ALA A 90 15.51 1.54 4.45
CA ALA A 90 14.53 0.47 4.53
C ALA A 90 13.79 0.22 3.19
N LEU A 91 13.62 1.27 2.38
CA LEU A 91 12.99 1.19 1.05
C LEU A 91 13.95 0.78 -0.08
N ALA A 92 15.23 0.57 0.18
CA ALA A 92 16.22 0.26 -0.86
C ALA A 92 15.84 -0.98 -1.69
N ALA A 93 15.17 -1.97 -1.09
CA ALA A 93 14.68 -3.17 -1.77
C ALA A 93 13.58 -2.91 -2.80
N TYR A 94 12.91 -1.76 -2.74
CA TYR A 94 11.82 -1.35 -3.63
C TYR A 94 12.26 -0.44 -4.77
N LYS A 95 13.55 -0.06 -4.82
CA LYS A 95 14.10 0.78 -5.89
C LYS A 95 14.16 -0.02 -7.20
N LYS A 96 13.67 0.56 -8.29
CA LYS A 96 13.61 -0.08 -9.62
C LYS A 96 14.08 0.88 -10.69
#